data_AF-A0AAJ3LMD9-F1
#
_entry.id   AF-A0AAJ3LMD9-F1
#
_cell.length_a   1.000
_cell.length_b   1.000
_cell.length_c   1.000
_cell.angle_alpha   90.00
_cell.angle_beta   90.00
_cell.angle_gamma   90.00
#
_symmetry.space_group_name_H-M   'P 1'
#
loop_
_entity.id
_entity.type
_entity.pdbx_description
1 polymer ?
#
loop_
_entity_poly.entity_id
_entity_poly.type
_entity_poly.pdbx_seq_one_letter_code
_entity_poly.pdbx_strand_id
1 'polypeptide(L)'
;MTFPKPLILIIAALLLAACGATFAPQDLPHLAAGESRRFKLERLDETGAAEQVSLLVVQGEAGGQSRWIQTDAFGAPLARLLATQSGWRRDGFVPPNHAAQAVFTAMFPLLENGFSDGRPRELEGGGAKWRLTPLGESDE
;
A
#
# COMPACT_ATOMS: atom_id res chain seq x y z
N MET A 1 -12.57 41.02 11.58
CA MET A 1 -13.44 40.07 10.87
C MET A 1 -13.64 38.85 11.77
N THR A 2 -14.77 38.76 12.46
CA THR A 2 -15.12 37.59 13.29
C THR A 2 -15.71 36.52 12.36
N PHE A 3 -14.98 35.43 12.17
CA PHE A 3 -15.49 34.31 11.37
C PHE A 3 -16.74 33.73 12.03
N PRO A 4 -17.83 33.52 11.29
CA PRO A 4 -19.07 32.99 11.86
C PRO A 4 -18.84 31.55 12.36
N LYS A 5 -19.31 31.24 13.57
CA LYS A 5 -19.27 29.89 14.18
C LYS A 5 -19.60 28.72 13.22
N PRO A 6 -20.62 28.78 12.34
CA PRO A 6 -20.88 27.69 11.40
C PRO A 6 -19.76 27.47 10.38
N LEU A 7 -19.05 28.53 9.98
CA LEU A 7 -17.92 28.41 9.06
C LEU A 7 -16.73 27.70 9.69
N ILE A 8 -16.47 27.92 10.99
CA ILE A 8 -15.43 27.21 11.74
C ILE A 8 -15.74 25.70 11.80
N LEU A 9 -17.00 25.33 12.04
CA LEU A 9 -17.43 23.93 12.08
C LEU A 9 -17.33 23.25 10.72
N ILE A 10 -17.70 23.94 9.63
CA ILE A 10 -17.57 23.42 8.27
C ILE A 10 -16.08 23.21 7.94
N ILE A 11 -15.21 24.19 8.21
CA ILE A 11 -13.76 24.06 7.98
C ILE A 11 -13.19 22.88 8.78
N ALA A 12 -13.57 22.72 10.05
CA ALA A 12 -13.13 21.59 10.87
C ALA A 12 -13.58 20.23 10.30
N ALA A 13 -14.83 20.12 9.83
CA ALA A 13 -15.34 18.91 9.20
C ALA A 13 -14.61 18.57 7.89
N LEU A 14 -14.30 19.57 7.07
CA LEU A 14 -13.51 19.41 5.84
C LEU A 14 -12.07 18.97 6.15
N LEU A 15 -11.44 19.52 7.19
CA LEU A 15 -10.10 19.11 7.63
C LEU A 15 -10.08 17.65 8.14
N LEU A 16 -11.13 17.21 8.84
CA LEU A 16 -11.26 15.81 9.28
C LEU A 16 -11.46 14.86 8.09
N ALA A 17 -12.25 15.25 7.09
CA ALA A 17 -12.46 14.44 5.89
C ALA A 17 -11.18 14.28 5.06
N ALA A 18 -10.33 15.31 5.00
CA ALA A 18 -9.04 15.25 4.32
C ALA A 18 -8.06 14.25 4.96
N CYS A 19 -8.13 14.05 6.28
CA CYS A 19 -7.27 13.11 7.00
C CYS A 19 -7.65 11.62 6.76
N GLY A 20 -8.83 11.36 6.19
CA GLY A 20 -9.28 10.00 5.86
C GLY A 20 -8.81 9.49 4.49
N ALA A 21 -8.44 10.39 3.57
CA ALA A 21 -7.94 10.01 2.26
C ALA A 21 -6.52 9.46 2.37
N THR A 22 -6.32 8.18 2.04
CA THR A 22 -5.01 7.53 2.20
C THR A 22 -4.02 7.91 1.10
N PHE A 23 -4.51 8.26 -0.09
CA PHE A 23 -3.72 8.70 -1.25
C PHE A 23 -4.61 9.48 -2.21
N ALA A 24 -4.01 10.29 -3.09
CA ALA A 24 -4.76 11.01 -4.11
C ALA A 24 -4.96 10.13 -5.36
N PRO A 25 -6.06 10.26 -6.11
CA PRO A 25 -6.36 9.38 -7.25
C PRO A 25 -5.25 9.37 -8.33
N GLN A 26 -4.52 10.47 -8.50
CA GLN A 26 -3.41 10.56 -9.44
C GLN A 26 -2.15 9.81 -9.00
N ASP A 27 -2.07 9.36 -7.74
CA ASP A 27 -0.91 8.63 -7.21
C ASP A 27 -1.04 7.12 -7.44
N LEU A 28 -2.17 6.66 -7.98
CA LEU A 28 -2.37 5.24 -8.31
C LEU A 28 -1.27 4.75 -9.25
N PRO A 29 -0.65 3.60 -8.96
CA PRO A 29 0.39 3.04 -9.81
C PRO A 29 -0.22 2.54 -11.13
N HIS A 30 0.51 2.73 -12.23
CA HIS A 30 0.11 2.25 -13.55
C HIS A 30 0.61 0.81 -13.74
N LEU A 31 -0.28 -0.15 -13.54
CA LEU A 31 -0.05 -1.56 -13.85
C LEU A 31 -1.00 -2.00 -14.97
N ALA A 32 -0.48 -2.67 -15.99
CA ALA A 32 -1.32 -3.21 -17.05
C ALA A 32 -2.28 -4.28 -16.48
N ALA A 33 -3.49 -4.39 -17.05
CA ALA A 33 -4.44 -5.39 -16.58
C ALA A 33 -3.86 -6.80 -16.79
N GLY A 34 -3.80 -7.59 -15.71
CA GLY A 34 -3.18 -8.92 -15.70
C GLY A 34 -1.68 -8.92 -15.38
N GLU A 35 -1.00 -7.77 -15.41
CA GLU A 35 0.38 -7.65 -14.92
C GLU A 35 0.43 -7.99 -13.43
N SER A 36 1.40 -8.81 -13.02
CA SER A 36 1.59 -9.20 -11.64
C SER A 36 3.04 -9.00 -11.22
N ARG A 37 3.24 -8.39 -10.05
CA ARG A 37 4.55 -8.18 -9.45
C ARG A 37 4.58 -8.77 -8.05
N ARG A 38 5.67 -9.45 -7.72
CA ARG A 38 5.83 -10.15 -6.46
C ARG A 38 6.98 -9.54 -5.68
N PHE A 39 6.80 -9.44 -4.37
CA PHE A 39 7.81 -8.87 -3.47
C PHE A 39 7.89 -9.70 -2.21
N LYS A 40 9.11 -9.95 -1.73
CA LYS A 40 9.33 -10.32 -0.34
C LYS A 40 9.28 -9.04 0.50
N LEU A 41 8.37 -8.99 1.46
CA LEU A 41 8.22 -7.90 2.43
C LEU A 41 8.75 -8.35 3.79
N GLU A 42 9.74 -7.63 4.29
CA GLU A 42 10.31 -7.82 5.62
C GLU A 42 9.98 -6.62 6.49
N ARG A 43 9.32 -6.81 7.63
CA ARG A 43 9.25 -5.79 8.69
C ARG A 43 10.53 -5.87 9.48
N LEU A 44 11.20 -4.74 9.66
CA LEU A 44 12.50 -4.65 10.32
C LEU A 44 12.36 -4.14 11.75
N ASP A 45 13.14 -4.72 12.66
CA ASP A 45 13.31 -4.21 14.02
C ASP A 45 14.34 -3.05 14.07
N GLU A 46 14.59 -2.53 15.28
CA GLU A 46 15.54 -1.43 15.51
C GLU A 46 16.99 -1.78 15.13
N THR A 47 17.34 -3.06 15.09
CA THR A 47 18.67 -3.55 14.70
C THR A 47 18.79 -3.75 13.18
N GLY A 48 17.68 -3.66 12.45
CA GLY A 48 17.59 -3.90 11.01
C GLY A 48 17.38 -5.37 10.64
N ALA A 49 17.14 -6.24 11.62
CA ALA A 49 16.80 -7.64 11.40
C ALA A 49 15.31 -7.79 11.05
N ALA A 50 14.98 -8.81 10.25
CA ALA A 50 13.60 -9.09 9.87
C ALA A 50 12.86 -9.77 11.03
N GLU A 51 11.92 -9.06 11.65
CA GLU A 51 11.03 -9.61 12.68
C GLU A 51 9.82 -10.35 12.07
N GLN A 52 9.42 -9.97 10.85
CA GLN A 52 8.36 -10.62 10.10
C GLN A 52 8.70 -10.65 8.62
N VAL A 53 8.52 -11.81 7.99
CA VAL A 53 8.68 -11.99 6.53
C VAL A 53 7.34 -12.40 5.93
N SER A 54 7.00 -11.79 4.81
CA SER A 54 5.74 -12.01 4.09
C SER A 54 5.94 -11.93 2.58
N LEU A 55 4.99 -12.48 1.83
CA LEU A 55 4.89 -12.31 0.39
C LEU A 55 3.85 -11.24 0.08
N LEU A 56 4.15 -10.33 -0.84
CA LEU A 56 3.21 -9.39 -1.41
C LEU A 56 3.07 -9.64 -2.90
N VAL A 57 1.83 -9.73 -3.37
CA VAL A 57 1.49 -9.74 -4.79
C VAL A 57 0.70 -8.48 -5.11
N VAL A 58 1.15 -7.75 -6.12
CA VAL A 58 0.46 -6.58 -6.67
C VAL A 58 0.05 -6.92 -8.10
N GLN A 59 -1.25 -6.81 -8.39
CA GLN A 59 -1.82 -7.18 -9.68
C GLN A 59 -2.57 -5.99 -10.28
N GLY A 60 -2.29 -5.65 -11.53
CA GLY A 60 -3.05 -4.68 -12.29
C GLY A 60 -4.43 -5.21 -12.69
N GLU A 61 -5.45 -4.38 -12.55
CA GLU A 61 -6.85 -4.71 -12.82
C GLU A 61 -7.43 -3.74 -13.87
N ALA A 62 -8.55 -4.13 -14.48
CA ALA A 62 -9.24 -3.26 -15.43
C ALA A 62 -9.64 -1.92 -14.78
N GLY A 63 -9.60 -0.85 -15.58
CA GLY A 63 -9.96 0.50 -15.12
C GLY A 63 -8.90 1.18 -14.25
N GLY A 64 -7.62 0.77 -14.35
CA GLY A 64 -6.52 1.42 -13.62
C GLY A 64 -6.50 1.12 -12.12
N GLN A 65 -7.18 0.05 -11.71
CA GLN A 65 -7.17 -0.44 -10.33
C GLN A 65 -5.98 -1.39 -10.13
N SER A 66 -5.61 -1.65 -8.88
CA SER A 66 -4.66 -2.72 -8.56
C SER A 66 -5.06 -3.49 -7.31
N ARG A 67 -4.91 -4.81 -7.33
CA ARG A 67 -5.14 -5.69 -6.19
C ARG A 67 -3.82 -5.97 -5.47
N TRP A 68 -3.84 -5.87 -4.15
CA TRP A 68 -2.71 -6.02 -3.26
C TRP A 68 -3.02 -7.11 -2.24
N ILE A 69 -2.25 -8.20 -2.28
CA ILE A 69 -2.43 -9.35 -1.40
C ILE A 69 -1.11 -9.61 -0.68
N GLN A 70 -1.12 -9.44 0.64
CA GLN A 70 0.00 -9.85 1.49
C GLN A 70 -0.37 -11.14 2.22
N THR A 71 0.52 -12.13 2.16
CA THR A 71 0.38 -13.40 2.87
C THR A 71 1.57 -13.66 3.77
N ASP A 72 1.34 -14.36 4.88
CA ASP A 72 2.42 -14.85 5.74
C ASP A 72 3.16 -16.05 5.09
N ALA A 73 4.13 -16.59 5.83
CA ALA A 73 4.94 -17.74 5.38
C ALA A 73 4.14 -19.03 5.16
N PHE A 74 2.93 -19.13 5.73
CA PHE A 74 2.03 -20.28 5.58
C PHE A 74 0.94 -20.04 4.53
N GLY A 75 0.96 -18.89 3.86
CA GLY A 75 -0.02 -18.49 2.85
C GLY A 75 -1.31 -17.89 3.41
N ALA A 76 -1.41 -17.65 4.72
CA ALA A 76 -2.57 -17.00 5.29
C ALA A 76 -2.56 -15.50 4.95
N PRO A 77 -3.70 -14.90 4.55
CA PRO A 77 -3.74 -13.51 4.14
C PRO A 77 -3.65 -12.55 5.34
N LEU A 78 -2.61 -11.71 5.34
CA LEU A 78 -2.40 -10.64 6.31
C LEU A 78 -3.13 -9.34 5.93
N ALA A 79 -3.26 -9.09 4.62
CA ALA A 79 -4.00 -7.96 4.07
C ALA A 79 -4.45 -8.25 2.64
N ARG A 80 -5.66 -7.80 2.30
CA ARG A 80 -6.20 -7.85 0.93
C ARG A 80 -6.93 -6.56 0.61
N LEU A 81 -6.35 -5.77 -0.28
CA LEU A 81 -6.81 -4.43 -0.60
C LEU A 81 -6.87 -4.23 -2.11
N LEU A 82 -7.86 -3.48 -2.57
CA LEU A 82 -7.97 -3.00 -3.93
C LEU A 82 -7.75 -1.50 -3.92
N ALA A 83 -6.72 -1.02 -4.61
CA ALA A 83 -6.49 0.40 -4.83
C ALA A 83 -7.42 0.87 -5.96
N THR A 84 -8.29 1.83 -5.67
CA THR A 84 -9.20 2.43 -6.64
C THR A 84 -9.09 3.96 -6.60
N GLN A 85 -9.72 4.65 -7.55
CA GLN A 85 -9.79 6.12 -7.56
C GLN A 85 -10.47 6.70 -6.32
N SER A 86 -11.26 5.92 -5.59
CA SER A 86 -11.90 6.34 -4.34
C SER A 86 -11.08 5.97 -3.09
N GLY A 87 -9.85 5.48 -3.26
CA GLY A 87 -8.98 5.01 -2.18
C GLY A 87 -8.96 3.49 -2.04
N TRP A 88 -8.50 3.01 -0.88
CA TRP A 88 -8.44 1.58 -0.58
C TRP A 88 -9.83 0.99 -0.32
N ARG A 89 -10.15 -0.11 -1.02
CA ARG A 89 -11.32 -0.95 -0.75
C ARG A 89 -10.88 -2.32 -0.24
N ARG A 90 -11.60 -2.87 0.74
CA ARG A 90 -11.37 -4.25 1.19
C ARG A 90 -11.64 -5.23 0.06
N ASP A 91 -10.75 -6.20 -0.12
CA ASP A 91 -10.88 -7.28 -1.09
C ASP A 91 -11.10 -8.61 -0.36
N GLY A 92 -12.34 -8.91 0.01
CA GLY A 92 -12.72 -10.12 0.76
C GLY A 92 -12.95 -9.89 2.26
N PHE A 93 -12.74 -10.94 3.07
CA PHE A 93 -13.10 -10.99 4.50
C PHE A 93 -11.92 -10.80 5.48
N VAL A 94 -10.75 -10.38 4.99
CA VAL A 94 -9.59 -10.12 5.86
C VAL A 94 -9.86 -8.86 6.70
N PRO A 95 -9.59 -8.86 8.01
CA PRO A 95 -9.71 -7.68 8.85
C PRO A 95 -8.90 -6.49 8.29
N PRO A 96 -9.34 -5.24 8.52
CA PRO A 96 -8.56 -4.06 8.14
C PRO A 96 -7.14 -4.11 8.75
N ASN A 97 -6.13 -3.88 7.91
CA ASN A 97 -4.73 -3.83 8.33
C ASN A 97 -4.11 -2.49 7.91
N HIS A 98 -4.15 -1.52 8.83
CA HIS A 98 -3.67 -0.16 8.56
C HIS A 98 -2.16 -0.08 8.32
N ALA A 99 -1.38 -0.96 8.94
CA ALA A 99 0.07 -1.01 8.71
C ALA A 99 0.37 -1.46 7.27
N ALA A 100 -0.30 -2.52 6.81
CA ALA A 100 -0.22 -2.99 5.42
C ALA A 100 -0.70 -1.92 4.44
N GLN A 101 -1.81 -1.26 4.72
CA GLN A 101 -2.33 -0.16 3.90
C GLN A 101 -1.31 0.99 3.74
N ALA A 102 -0.62 1.37 4.83
CA ALA A 102 0.37 2.44 4.82
C ALA A 102 1.62 2.06 4.02
N VAL A 103 2.17 0.85 4.22
CA VAL A 103 3.33 0.38 3.43
C VAL A 103 2.95 0.23 1.94
N PHE A 104 1.74 -0.25 1.61
CA PHE A 104 1.29 -0.34 0.22
C PHE A 104 1.19 1.02 -0.45
N THR A 105 0.62 2.04 0.22
CA THR A 105 0.60 3.40 -0.31
C THR A 105 2.02 3.93 -0.52
N ALA A 106 2.94 3.71 0.42
CA ALA A 106 4.33 4.14 0.29
C ALA A 106 5.08 3.46 -0.87
N MET A 107 4.61 2.30 -1.34
CA MET A 107 5.15 1.61 -2.50
C MET A 107 4.71 2.20 -3.84
N PHE A 108 3.63 2.98 -3.92
CA PHE A 108 3.09 3.49 -5.19
C PHE A 108 4.16 4.11 -6.11
N PRO A 109 4.98 5.08 -5.67
CA PRO A 109 6.00 5.67 -6.54
C PRO A 109 7.11 4.69 -6.94
N LEU A 110 7.31 3.59 -6.19
CA LEU A 110 8.32 2.58 -6.49
C LEU A 110 7.85 1.58 -7.55
N LEU A 111 6.55 1.45 -7.77
CA LEU A 111 6.00 0.52 -8.76
C LEU A 111 6.19 1.00 -10.20
N GLU A 112 6.52 2.25 -10.48
CA GLU A 112 6.79 2.64 -11.87
C GLU A 112 8.15 2.11 -12.33
N ASN A 113 9.23 2.52 -11.66
CA ASN A 113 10.61 2.20 -12.05
C ASN A 113 11.51 1.79 -10.88
N GLY A 114 10.99 1.82 -9.66
CA GLY A 114 11.76 1.72 -8.42
C GLY A 114 12.45 0.38 -8.21
N PHE A 115 12.04 -0.68 -8.92
CA PHE A 115 12.58 -2.04 -8.78
C PHE A 115 13.20 -2.60 -10.08
N SER A 116 13.42 -1.76 -11.09
CA SER A 116 13.98 -2.16 -12.38
C SER A 116 15.39 -2.76 -12.29
N ASP A 117 16.15 -2.44 -11.24
CA ASP A 117 17.49 -2.98 -10.97
C ASP A 117 17.48 -4.26 -10.12
N GLY A 118 16.31 -4.77 -9.74
CA GLY A 118 16.15 -5.95 -8.90
C GLY A 118 16.63 -5.79 -7.46
N ARG A 119 17.08 -4.60 -7.04
CA ARG A 119 17.64 -4.39 -5.71
C ARG A 119 16.54 -4.17 -4.66
N PRO A 120 16.77 -4.55 -3.41
CA PRO A 120 15.85 -4.23 -2.33
C PRO A 120 15.67 -2.71 -2.14
N ARG A 121 14.50 -2.31 -1.64
CA ARG A 121 14.21 -0.94 -1.20
C ARG A 121 13.75 -0.97 0.24
N GLU A 122 14.25 -0.04 1.05
CA GLU A 122 13.72 0.17 2.40
C GLU A 122 12.80 1.38 2.39
N LEU A 123 11.66 1.28 3.07
CA LEU A 123 10.70 2.37 3.23
C LEU A 123 10.04 2.31 4.59
N GLU A 124 9.50 3.43 5.03
CA GLU A 124 8.73 3.52 6.27
C GLU A 124 7.24 3.53 5.97
N GLY A 125 6.47 2.78 6.77
CA GLY A 125 5.02 2.66 6.58
C GLY A 125 4.36 2.07 7.82
N GLY A 126 3.29 2.71 8.28
CA GLY A 126 2.50 2.21 9.41
C GLY A 126 3.27 2.17 10.74
N GLY A 127 4.23 3.08 10.92
CA GLY A 127 5.07 3.13 12.13
C GLY A 127 6.15 2.03 12.19
N ALA A 128 6.49 1.41 11.07
CA ALA A 128 7.56 0.42 10.99
C ALA A 128 8.44 0.63 9.76
N LYS A 129 9.67 0.15 9.83
CA LYS A 129 10.60 0.08 8.70
C LYS A 129 10.38 -1.23 7.95
N TRP A 130 10.32 -1.16 6.63
CA TRP A 130 10.10 -2.30 5.77
C TRP A 130 11.22 -2.43 4.75
N ARG A 131 11.63 -3.66 4.44
CA ARG A 131 12.47 -3.97 3.28
C ARG A 131 11.67 -4.74 2.26
N LEU A 132 11.74 -4.29 1.02
CA LEU A 132 11.01 -4.83 -0.11
C LEU A 132 12.02 -5.36 -1.10
N THR A 133 11.98 -6.67 -1.35
CA THR A 133 12.84 -7.32 -2.33
C THR A 133 11.98 -7.79 -3.49
N PRO A 134 12.16 -7.26 -4.71
CA PRO A 134 11.42 -7.74 -5.87
C PRO A 134 11.75 -9.20 -6.11
N LEU A 135 10.72 -10.00 -6.32
CA LEU A 135 10.83 -11.39 -6.74
C LEU A 135 10.48 -11.39 -8.22
N GLY A 136 11.46 -11.68 -9.09
CA GLY A 136 11.25 -11.70 -10.54
C GLY A 136 10.11 -12.62 -10.96
N GLU A 137 9.73 -12.59 -12.24
CA GLU A 137 8.96 -13.69 -12.82
C GLU A 137 9.83 -14.95 -12.67
N SER A 138 9.35 -15.89 -11.86
CA SER A 138 9.96 -17.21 -11.79
C SER A 138 9.51 -17.88 -13.07
N ASP A 139 10.43 -18.04 -14.02
CA ASP A 139 10.26 -18.98 -15.11
C ASP A 139 10.13 -20.38 -14.49
N GLU A 140 8.91 -20.78 -14.14
CA GLU A 140 8.52 -22.19 -13.98
C GLU A 140 7.68 -22.62 -15.18
#